data_AF-A0AAV4IEJ8-F1
#
_entry.id   AF-A0AAV4IEJ8-F1
#
_cell.length_a   1.000
_cell.length_b   1.000
_cell.length_c   1.000
_cell.angle_alpha   90.00
_cell.angle_beta   90.00
_cell.angle_gamma   90.00
#
_symmetry.space_group_name_H-M   'P 1'
#
loop_
_entity.id
_entity.type
_entity.pdbx_description
1 polymer ?
#
loop_
_entity_poly.entity_id
_entity_poly.type
_entity_poly.pdbx_seq_one_letter_code
_entity_poly.pdbx_strand_id
1 'polypeptide(L)'
;MIQKVVCCTNLEGERVYGKNRGKTDATEIEGFVGCLLYLGTLRDNRTTTTVHWDKTNGNQLLRACFSRNRFLKLSNHLRFDDKSTRQSRRAKDAFATFREIWDDFNLNLGKEYIPGPMLTVDEQLMPWRGRCGFLQYLPSKPDKYGLKIFWICDAGKGYPLIGEPYLGKVGRSREMNIGRNTAIALSEPYFGSGRNLTVDNFFTDMALSTPLPDLPFIQIKSVLY
;
A
#
# COMPACT_ATOMS: atom_id res chain seq x y z
N MET A 1 8.41 0.26 11.84
CA MET A 1 6.95 0.19 11.59
C MET A 1 6.09 -0.01 12.85
N ILE A 2 6.04 -1.18 13.50
CA ILE A 2 5.06 -1.46 14.59
C ILE A 2 5.05 -0.40 15.70
N GLN A 3 6.22 0.01 16.20
CA GLN A 3 6.32 1.03 17.24
C GLN A 3 5.75 2.40 16.82
N LYS A 4 5.86 2.77 15.54
CA LYS A 4 5.23 4.00 15.00
C LYS A 4 3.71 3.89 15.07
N VAL A 5 3.16 2.74 14.69
CA VAL A 5 1.71 2.45 14.76
C VAL A 5 1.22 2.48 16.20
N VAL A 6 1.94 1.85 17.13
CA VAL A 6 1.63 1.87 18.57
C VAL A 6 1.59 3.31 19.09
N CYS A 7 2.60 4.11 18.80
CA CYS A 7 2.68 5.51 19.23
C CYS A 7 1.49 6.33 18.70
N CYS A 8 1.27 6.31 17.38
CA CYS A 8 0.22 7.10 16.73
C CYS A 8 -1.19 6.66 17.17
N THR A 9 -1.41 5.35 17.29
CA THR A 9 -2.69 4.77 17.72
C THR A 9 -3.00 5.13 19.16
N ASN A 10 -2.00 5.08 20.04
CA ASN A 10 -2.14 5.58 21.39
C ASN A 10 -2.54 7.06 21.35
N LEU A 11 -1.74 7.96 20.76
CA LEU A 11 -2.05 9.40 20.71
C LEU A 11 -3.52 9.69 20.33
N GLU A 12 -4.04 9.02 19.29
CA GLU A 12 -5.45 9.15 18.92
C GLU A 12 -6.42 8.59 19.98
N GLY A 13 -6.12 7.44 20.56
CA GLY A 13 -6.92 6.84 21.63
C GLY A 13 -7.10 7.77 22.83
N GLU A 14 -6.12 8.59 23.19
CA GLU A 14 -6.24 9.58 24.29
C GLU A 14 -7.06 10.79 23.88
N ARG A 15 -6.87 11.24 22.64
CA ARG A 15 -7.70 12.31 22.09
C ARG A 15 -9.19 11.93 22.02
N VAL A 16 -9.51 10.66 21.74
CA VAL A 16 -10.89 10.20 21.56
C VAL A 16 -11.53 9.72 22.87
N TYR A 17 -10.80 8.98 23.71
CA TYR A 17 -11.36 8.30 24.88
C TYR A 17 -10.79 8.79 26.23
N GLY A 18 -9.87 9.76 26.21
CA GLY A 18 -9.21 10.27 27.42
C GLY A 18 -8.33 9.22 28.10
N LYS A 19 -8.15 9.37 29.41
CA LYS A 19 -7.21 8.55 30.22
C LYS A 19 -7.63 7.07 30.36
N ASN A 20 -8.91 6.74 30.17
CA ASN A 20 -9.45 5.38 30.36
C ASN A 20 -9.48 4.52 29.08
N ARG A 21 -8.68 4.87 28.07
CA ARG A 21 -8.69 4.24 26.73
C ARG A 21 -8.24 2.77 26.68
N GLY A 22 -7.41 2.34 27.64
CA GLY A 22 -6.59 1.14 27.51
C GLY A 22 -5.50 1.34 26.45
N LYS A 23 -4.25 1.57 26.88
CA LYS A 23 -3.13 1.74 25.96
C LYS A 23 -2.90 0.46 25.17
N THR A 24 -2.41 0.63 23.95
CA THR A 24 -2.01 -0.46 23.06
C THR A 24 -0.48 -0.56 23.08
N ASP A 25 0.04 -1.78 22.97
CA ASP A 25 1.47 -2.07 22.85
C ASP A 25 1.77 -2.84 21.54
N ALA A 26 3.04 -3.21 21.35
CA ALA A 26 3.45 -3.91 20.14
C ALA A 26 2.77 -5.28 20.00
N THR A 27 2.71 -6.05 21.09
CA THR A 27 2.07 -7.36 21.13
C THR A 27 0.61 -7.29 20.70
N GLU A 28 -0.13 -6.28 21.17
CA GLU A 28 -1.52 -6.09 20.80
C GLU A 28 -1.68 -5.68 19.32
N ILE A 29 -0.83 -4.79 18.79
CA ILE A 29 -0.86 -4.46 17.35
C ILE A 29 -0.51 -5.68 16.49
N GLU A 30 0.50 -6.45 16.87
CA GLU A 30 0.89 -7.68 16.16
C GLU A 30 -0.22 -8.72 16.20
N GLY A 31 -0.87 -8.91 17.36
CA GLY A 31 -2.04 -9.77 17.47
C GLY A 31 -3.20 -9.32 16.59
N PHE A 32 -3.43 -8.00 16.48
CA PHE A 32 -4.46 -7.44 15.61
C PHE A 32 -4.16 -7.69 14.13
N VAL A 33 -2.92 -7.45 13.69
CA VAL A 33 -2.46 -7.78 12.34
C VAL A 33 -2.57 -9.29 12.08
N GLY A 34 -2.19 -10.13 13.03
CA GLY A 34 -2.34 -11.58 12.98
C GLY A 34 -3.78 -12.03 12.76
N CYS A 35 -4.75 -11.41 13.46
CA CYS A 35 -6.17 -11.65 13.26
C CYS A 35 -6.63 -11.31 11.82
N LEU A 36 -6.16 -10.19 11.27
CA LEU A 36 -6.50 -9.77 9.90
C LEU A 36 -5.90 -10.71 8.85
N LEU A 37 -4.64 -11.12 9.03
CA LEU A 37 -3.99 -12.09 8.15
C LEU A 37 -4.69 -13.44 8.20
N TYR A 38 -5.01 -13.92 9.40
CA TYR A 38 -5.75 -15.16 9.60
C TYR A 38 -7.11 -15.15 8.91
N LEU A 39 -7.92 -14.09 9.08
CA LEU A 39 -9.16 -13.91 8.32
C LEU A 39 -8.96 -13.93 6.80
N GLY A 40 -7.85 -13.34 6.34
CA GLY A 40 -7.44 -13.38 4.94
C GLY A 40 -7.22 -14.81 4.43
N THR A 41 -6.57 -15.67 5.23
CA THR A 41 -6.34 -17.09 4.86
C THR A 41 -7.64 -17.88 4.73
N LEU A 42 -8.66 -17.54 5.52
CA LEU A 42 -9.99 -18.15 5.44
C LEU A 42 -10.85 -17.57 4.30
N ARG A 43 -10.37 -16.51 3.63
CA ARG A 43 -11.16 -15.69 2.69
C ARG A 43 -12.44 -15.14 3.33
N ASP A 44 -12.40 -14.88 4.64
CA ASP A 44 -13.57 -14.51 5.44
C ASP A 44 -13.53 -13.04 5.85
N ASN A 45 -13.39 -12.16 4.86
CA ASN A 45 -13.22 -10.71 5.06
C ASN A 45 -14.53 -9.91 4.96
N ARG A 46 -15.66 -10.57 4.72
CA ARG A 46 -16.99 -9.94 4.57
C ARG A 46 -17.95 -10.30 5.69
N THR A 47 -17.63 -11.30 6.49
CA THR A 47 -18.44 -11.69 7.64
C THR A 47 -18.38 -10.61 8.71
N THR A 48 -19.52 -10.37 9.35
CA THR A 48 -19.60 -9.33 10.39
C THR A 48 -18.84 -9.76 11.63
N THR A 49 -18.28 -8.80 12.35
CA THR A 49 -17.62 -9.05 13.64
C THR A 49 -18.56 -9.65 14.69
N THR A 50 -19.88 -9.51 14.54
CA THR A 50 -20.86 -10.17 15.42
C THR A 50 -20.84 -11.69 15.24
N VAL A 51 -20.75 -12.18 14.00
CA VAL A 51 -20.67 -13.62 13.70
C VAL A 51 -19.33 -14.18 14.15
N HIS A 52 -18.22 -13.50 13.84
CA HIS A 52 -16.89 -13.95 14.26
C HIS A 52 -16.72 -14.07 15.78
N TRP A 53 -17.44 -13.25 16.56
CA TRP A 53 -17.38 -13.29 18.03
C TRP A 53 -18.61 -13.95 18.67
N ASP A 54 -19.41 -14.68 17.90
CA ASP A 54 -20.53 -15.45 18.45
C ASP A 54 -20.04 -16.47 19.50
N LYS A 55 -20.82 -16.67 20.56
CA LYS A 55 -20.43 -17.52 21.69
C LYS A 55 -20.41 -19.00 21.34
N THR A 56 -21.27 -19.43 20.42
CA THR A 56 -21.48 -20.84 20.09
C THR A 56 -20.73 -21.20 18.82
N ASN A 57 -20.87 -20.39 17.77
CA ASN A 57 -20.39 -20.67 16.42
C ASN A 57 -19.32 -19.68 15.94
N GLY A 58 -18.84 -18.79 16.83
CA GLY A 58 -17.82 -17.80 16.48
C GLY A 58 -16.43 -18.41 16.28
N ASN A 59 -15.54 -17.61 15.72
CA ASN A 59 -14.16 -18.00 15.52
C ASN A 59 -13.40 -18.03 16.85
N GLN A 60 -13.01 -19.23 17.28
CA GLN A 60 -12.38 -19.44 18.58
C GLN A 60 -11.03 -18.71 18.71
N LEU A 61 -10.23 -18.67 17.63
CA LEU A 61 -8.93 -18.00 17.64
C LEU A 61 -9.09 -16.48 17.78
N LEU A 62 -10.00 -15.87 17.01
CA LEU A 62 -10.27 -14.44 17.14
C LEU A 62 -10.76 -14.06 18.54
N ARG A 63 -11.64 -14.89 19.13
CA ARG A 63 -12.17 -14.71 20.48
C ARG A 63 -11.11 -14.91 21.57
N ALA A 64 -10.14 -15.80 21.34
CA ALA A 64 -9.02 -16.00 22.24
C ALA A 64 -8.02 -14.83 22.18
N CYS A 65 -7.81 -14.23 21.01
CA CYS A 65 -6.91 -13.09 20.84
C CYS A 65 -7.51 -11.77 21.36
N PHE A 66 -8.78 -11.49 21.06
CA PHE A 66 -9.44 -10.23 21.43
C PHE A 66 -10.87 -10.44 21.92
N SER A 67 -11.31 -9.57 22.82
CA SER A 67 -12.75 -9.31 22.93
C SER A 67 -13.24 -8.54 21.70
N ARG A 68 -14.48 -8.79 21.25
CA ARG A 68 -15.09 -8.08 20.12
C ARG A 68 -14.98 -6.57 20.26
N ASN A 69 -15.25 -6.07 21.47
CA ASN A 69 -15.22 -4.64 21.77
C ASN A 69 -13.80 -4.07 21.67
N ARG A 70 -12.77 -4.82 22.10
CA ARG A 70 -11.38 -4.35 21.97
C ARG A 70 -10.93 -4.35 20.51
N PHE A 71 -11.24 -5.39 19.74
CA PHE A 71 -10.97 -5.46 18.31
C PHE A 71 -11.60 -4.29 17.54
N LEU A 72 -12.89 -4.02 17.79
CA LEU A 72 -13.61 -2.90 17.18
C LEU A 72 -13.07 -1.54 17.61
N LYS A 73 -12.75 -1.37 18.90
CA LYS A 73 -12.12 -0.14 19.39
C LYS A 73 -10.83 0.09 18.60
N LEU A 74 -9.90 -0.87 18.61
CA LEU A 74 -8.61 -0.75 17.93
C LEU A 74 -8.77 -0.43 16.44
N SER A 75 -9.66 -1.15 15.74
CA SER A 75 -9.97 -0.90 14.33
C SER A 75 -10.41 0.56 14.05
N ASN A 76 -11.20 1.17 14.95
CA ASN A 76 -11.71 2.53 14.76
C ASN A 76 -10.67 3.65 14.97
N HIS A 77 -9.63 3.40 15.78
CA HIS A 77 -8.63 4.43 16.11
C HIS A 77 -7.19 4.04 15.75
N LEU A 78 -6.99 2.97 14.98
CA LEU A 78 -5.71 2.66 14.36
C LEU A 78 -5.20 3.87 13.57
N ARG A 79 -3.96 4.28 13.81
CA ARG A 79 -3.31 5.41 13.13
C ARG A 79 -1.88 5.06 12.72
N PHE A 80 -1.44 5.75 11.68
CA PHE A 80 -0.14 5.54 11.04
C PHE A 80 0.71 6.82 11.00
N ASP A 81 0.20 7.90 11.58
CA ASP A 81 0.87 9.19 11.67
C ASP A 81 0.36 10.00 12.88
N ASP A 82 1.15 10.99 13.32
CA ASP A 82 0.71 11.96 14.32
C ASP A 82 -0.26 12.97 13.69
N LYS A 83 -1.47 13.01 14.24
CA LYS A 83 -2.54 13.92 13.83
C LYS A 83 -2.21 15.39 14.09
N SER A 84 -1.40 15.70 15.10
CA SER A 84 -1.05 17.07 15.49
C SER A 84 -0.25 17.79 14.40
N THR A 85 0.63 17.05 13.70
CA THR A 85 1.50 17.58 12.64
C THR A 85 0.94 17.35 11.23
N ARG A 86 -0.21 16.67 11.11
CA ARG A 86 -0.74 16.20 9.82
C ARG A 86 -1.06 17.33 8.84
N GLN A 87 -1.57 18.46 9.33
CA GLN A 87 -2.02 19.54 8.46
C GLN A 87 -0.88 20.13 7.63
N SER A 88 0.30 20.34 8.22
CA SER A 88 1.47 20.86 7.52
C SER A 88 2.02 19.84 6.51
N ARG A 89 2.01 18.54 6.84
CA ARG A 89 2.45 17.46 5.94
C ARG A 89 1.49 17.28 4.76
N ARG A 90 0.17 17.34 4.99
CA ARG A 90 -0.86 17.25 3.94
C ARG A 90 -0.80 18.37 2.90
N ALA A 91 -0.28 19.54 3.27
CA ALA A 91 -0.07 20.62 2.32
C ALA A 91 0.99 20.28 1.26
N LYS A 92 1.86 19.30 1.54
CA LYS A 92 2.95 18.84 0.66
C LYS A 92 2.67 17.48 0.04
N ASP A 93 2.04 16.58 0.79
CA ASP A 93 1.79 15.19 0.39
C ASP A 93 0.36 14.76 0.76
N ALA A 94 -0.48 14.49 -0.23
CA ALA A 94 -1.84 14.01 0.00
C ALA A 94 -1.87 12.64 0.72
N PHE A 95 -0.78 11.87 0.62
CA PHE A 95 -0.60 10.56 1.26
C PHE A 95 0.04 10.64 2.65
N ALA A 96 0.24 11.85 3.20
CA ALA A 96 0.93 12.07 4.47
C ALA A 96 0.43 11.21 5.64
N THR A 97 -0.84 10.77 5.63
CA THR A 97 -1.38 9.92 6.72
C THR A 97 -0.78 8.53 6.79
N PHE A 98 -0.15 8.05 5.71
CA PHE A 98 0.44 6.71 5.64
C PHE A 98 1.87 6.71 5.10
N ARG A 99 2.36 7.86 4.61
CA ARG A 99 3.68 8.00 3.96
C ARG A 99 4.82 7.35 4.73
N GLU A 100 4.98 7.64 6.02
CA GLU A 100 6.10 7.08 6.81
C GLU A 100 6.07 5.56 6.94
N ILE A 101 4.88 4.95 7.01
CA ILE A 101 4.73 3.50 7.07
C ILE A 101 4.99 2.89 5.68
N TRP A 102 4.54 3.56 4.63
CA TRP A 102 4.77 3.15 3.25
C TRP A 102 6.25 3.18 2.86
N ASP A 103 6.97 4.22 3.25
CA ASP A 103 8.39 4.37 2.97
C ASP A 103 9.20 3.30 3.73
N ASP A 104 8.88 3.04 5.00
CA ASP A 104 9.45 1.92 5.76
C ASP A 104 9.15 0.57 5.07
N PHE A 105 7.94 0.40 4.54
CA PHE A 105 7.51 -0.83 3.87
C PHE A 105 8.29 -1.06 2.58
N ASN A 106 8.36 -0.08 1.69
CA ASN A 106 9.16 -0.13 0.46
C ASN A 106 10.64 -0.40 0.76
N LEU A 107 11.19 0.23 1.80
CA LEU A 107 12.57 0.01 2.20
C LEU A 107 12.83 -1.45 2.59
N ASN A 108 11.87 -2.09 3.28
CA ASN A 108 12.00 -3.50 3.63
C ASN A 108 11.87 -4.41 2.41
N LEU A 109 10.94 -4.12 1.48
CA LEU A 109 10.80 -4.91 0.25
C LEU A 109 12.11 -5.02 -0.53
N GLY A 110 12.80 -3.89 -0.74
CA GLY A 110 14.08 -3.89 -1.46
C GLY A 110 15.26 -4.51 -0.69
N LYS A 111 15.17 -4.59 0.64
CA LYS A 111 16.22 -5.18 1.49
C LYS A 111 16.12 -6.70 1.59
N GLU A 112 14.90 -7.22 1.63
CA GLU A 112 14.65 -8.64 1.93
C GLU A 112 14.70 -9.54 0.68
N TYR A 113 14.84 -8.96 -0.51
CA TYR A 113 14.78 -9.73 -1.76
C TYR A 113 15.67 -9.15 -2.86
N ILE A 114 16.46 -10.02 -3.48
CA ILE A 114 17.23 -9.69 -4.70
C ILE A 114 16.44 -10.22 -5.89
N PRO A 115 15.95 -9.36 -6.79
CA PRO A 115 15.12 -9.82 -7.90
C PRO A 115 15.93 -10.56 -8.97
N GLY A 116 15.23 -11.44 -9.69
CA GLY A 116 15.74 -12.13 -10.85
C GLY A 116 16.02 -11.21 -12.05
N PRO A 117 16.30 -11.79 -13.24
CA PRO A 117 16.68 -11.04 -14.43
C PRO A 117 15.54 -10.24 -15.07
N MET A 118 14.27 -10.56 -14.74
CA MET A 118 13.10 -9.97 -15.38
C MET A 118 12.28 -9.18 -14.36
N LEU A 119 12.14 -7.88 -14.59
CA LEU A 119 11.28 -6.98 -13.82
C LEU A 119 10.05 -6.59 -14.63
N THR A 120 8.99 -6.22 -13.94
CA THR A 120 7.77 -5.70 -14.57
C THR A 120 7.24 -4.48 -13.83
N VAL A 121 6.77 -3.47 -14.55
CA VAL A 121 6.01 -2.34 -13.98
C VAL A 121 4.57 -2.45 -14.44
N ASP A 122 3.66 -2.37 -13.47
CA ASP A 122 2.23 -2.40 -13.73
C ASP A 122 1.47 -1.63 -12.64
N GLU A 123 0.16 -1.48 -12.83
CA GLU A 123 -0.78 -0.85 -11.93
C GLU A 123 -1.64 -1.85 -11.17
N GLN A 124 -1.79 -1.61 -9.88
CA GLN A 124 -2.78 -2.25 -9.04
C GLN A 124 -3.87 -1.24 -8.65
N LEU A 125 -5.13 -1.69 -8.65
CA LEU A 125 -6.24 -0.92 -8.11
C LEU A 125 -6.74 -1.60 -6.83
N MET A 126 -6.53 -0.95 -5.68
CA MET A 126 -7.03 -1.41 -4.40
C MET A 126 -8.48 -0.92 -4.20
N PRO A 127 -9.49 -1.79 -4.19
CA PRO A 127 -10.89 -1.38 -4.17
C PRO A 127 -11.22 -0.52 -2.94
N TRP A 128 -11.77 0.66 -3.19
CA TRP A 128 -12.20 1.58 -2.13
C TRP A 128 -13.31 2.49 -2.64
N ARG A 129 -14.33 2.73 -1.82
CA ARG A 129 -15.47 3.60 -2.14
C ARG A 129 -15.67 4.74 -1.15
N GLY A 130 -14.79 4.87 -0.16
CA GLY A 130 -14.83 5.96 0.81
C GLY A 130 -14.29 7.27 0.23
N ARG A 131 -14.51 8.37 0.95
CA ARG A 131 -14.00 9.70 0.56
C ARG A 131 -12.47 9.72 0.63
N CYS A 132 -11.83 9.85 -0.52
CA CYS A 132 -10.38 9.99 -0.65
C CYS A 132 -10.07 10.93 -1.82
N GLY A 133 -9.16 11.89 -1.63
CA GLY A 133 -8.86 12.93 -2.63
C GLY A 133 -8.17 12.42 -3.89
N PHE A 134 -7.60 11.20 -3.83
CA PHE A 134 -6.85 10.58 -4.92
C PHE A 134 -7.47 9.25 -5.38
N LEU A 135 -8.77 9.06 -5.12
CA LEU A 135 -9.51 7.90 -5.63
C LEU A 135 -9.53 7.92 -7.17
N GLN A 136 -9.24 6.78 -7.79
CA GLN A 136 -9.26 6.63 -9.24
C GLN A 136 -10.46 5.80 -9.70
N TYR A 137 -10.95 6.13 -10.90
CA TYR A 137 -11.93 5.35 -11.62
C TYR A 137 -11.28 4.67 -12.83
N LEU A 138 -11.24 3.33 -12.85
CA LEU A 138 -10.73 2.55 -13.97
C LEU A 138 -11.86 1.65 -14.51
N PRO A 139 -12.49 2.00 -15.64
CA PRO A 139 -13.62 1.25 -16.20
C PRO A 139 -13.34 -0.22 -16.51
N SER A 140 -12.09 -0.54 -16.85
CA SER A 140 -11.63 -1.86 -17.28
C SER A 140 -11.38 -2.84 -16.13
N LYS A 141 -11.31 -2.37 -14.88
CA LYS A 141 -11.06 -3.24 -13.71
C LYS A 141 -12.39 -3.71 -13.10
N PRO A 142 -12.46 -4.93 -12.51
CA PRO A 142 -13.68 -5.47 -11.92
C PRO A 142 -14.31 -4.56 -10.86
N ASP A 143 -13.48 -4.06 -9.93
CA ASP A 143 -13.84 -2.97 -9.04
C ASP A 143 -13.38 -1.66 -9.68
N LYS A 144 -14.33 -0.85 -10.15
CA LYS A 144 -14.00 0.34 -10.94
C LYS A 144 -13.44 1.50 -10.12
N TYR A 145 -13.59 1.50 -8.80
CA TYR A 145 -13.15 2.59 -7.92
C TYR A 145 -12.17 2.08 -6.88
N GLY A 146 -11.03 2.77 -6.75
CA GLY A 146 -10.01 2.38 -5.78
C GLY A 146 -8.82 3.31 -5.71
N LEU A 147 -7.88 2.96 -4.82
CA LEU A 147 -6.58 3.59 -4.76
C LEU A 147 -5.69 2.93 -5.83
N LYS A 148 -5.22 3.71 -6.80
CA LYS A 148 -4.28 3.23 -7.82
C LYS A 148 -2.87 3.28 -7.25
N ILE A 149 -2.13 2.19 -7.39
CA ILE A 149 -0.73 2.06 -6.97
C ILE A 149 0.06 1.50 -8.16
N PHE A 150 1.17 2.14 -8.49
CA PHE A 150 2.12 1.62 -9.46
C PHE A 150 3.15 0.77 -8.75
N TRP A 151 3.45 -0.40 -9.28
CA TRP A 151 4.40 -1.34 -8.69
C TRP A 151 5.47 -1.69 -9.70
N ILE A 152 6.72 -1.81 -9.22
CA ILE A 152 7.74 -2.64 -9.88
C ILE A 152 7.87 -3.95 -9.11
N CYS A 153 7.84 -5.06 -9.85
CA CYS A 153 7.87 -6.40 -9.31
C CYS A 153 8.91 -7.27 -10.04
N ASP A 154 9.37 -8.32 -9.37
CA ASP A 154 10.02 -9.45 -10.02
C ASP A 154 8.97 -10.22 -10.85
N ALA A 155 9.18 -10.32 -12.16
CA ALA A 155 8.22 -10.93 -13.06
C ALA A 155 8.11 -12.46 -12.90
N GLY A 156 9.18 -13.13 -12.44
CA GLY A 156 9.20 -14.58 -12.27
C GLY A 156 8.58 -15.04 -10.96
N LYS A 157 8.70 -14.24 -9.89
CA LYS A 157 8.19 -14.58 -8.55
C LYS A 157 6.96 -13.78 -8.14
N GLY A 158 6.63 -12.70 -8.86
CA GLY A 158 5.56 -11.78 -8.47
C GLY A 158 5.86 -11.02 -7.17
N TYR A 159 7.14 -10.90 -6.80
CA TYR A 159 7.55 -10.22 -5.57
C TYR A 159 7.54 -8.69 -5.78
N PRO A 160 6.82 -7.91 -4.97
CA PRO A 160 6.81 -6.45 -5.08
C PRO A 160 8.12 -5.86 -4.55
N LEU A 161 8.71 -4.95 -5.30
CA LEU A 161 9.98 -4.32 -4.95
C LEU A 161 9.78 -2.90 -4.43
N ILE A 162 9.05 -2.07 -5.20
CA ILE A 162 8.72 -0.69 -4.85
C ILE A 162 7.31 -0.39 -5.36
N GLY A 163 6.50 0.24 -4.52
CA GLY A 163 5.20 0.77 -4.91
C GLY A 163 5.10 2.28 -4.75
N GLU A 164 4.45 2.97 -5.68
CA GLU A 164 4.11 4.40 -5.57
C GLU A 164 2.60 4.62 -5.74
N PRO A 165 1.90 5.13 -4.70
CA PRO A 165 0.49 5.49 -4.81
C PRO A 165 0.30 6.65 -5.79
N TYR A 166 -0.65 6.51 -6.71
CA TYR A 166 -1.01 7.60 -7.59
C TYR A 166 -1.94 8.59 -6.87
N LEU A 167 -1.42 9.79 -6.60
CA LEU A 167 -2.11 10.81 -5.80
C LEU A 167 -2.97 11.78 -6.63
N GLY A 168 -3.18 11.48 -7.91
CA GLY A 168 -3.86 12.39 -8.84
C GLY A 168 -2.95 13.53 -9.29
N LYS A 169 -3.54 14.58 -9.84
CA LYS A 169 -2.80 15.70 -10.43
C LYS A 169 -2.33 16.69 -9.37
N VAL A 170 -1.08 17.13 -9.47
CA VAL A 170 -0.58 18.30 -8.74
C VAL A 170 -0.85 19.56 -9.58
N GLY A 171 -1.78 20.40 -9.15
CA GLY A 171 -2.11 21.66 -9.82
C GLY A 171 -3.05 21.53 -11.03
N ARG A 172 -3.00 22.52 -11.94
CA ARG A 172 -3.89 22.63 -13.13
C ARG A 172 -3.27 22.10 -14.42
N SER A 173 -1.96 21.85 -14.46
CA SER A 173 -1.27 21.33 -15.64
C SER A 173 -1.49 19.82 -15.79
N ARG A 174 -1.63 19.37 -17.05
CA ARG A 174 -1.59 17.94 -17.36
C ARG A 174 -0.14 17.50 -17.26
N GLU A 175 0.20 16.68 -16.27
CA GLU A 175 1.47 15.96 -16.30
C GLU A 175 1.50 15.09 -17.55
N MET A 176 2.48 15.36 -18.42
CA MET A 176 2.73 14.54 -19.60
C MET A 176 3.57 13.34 -19.19
N ASN A 177 3.33 12.20 -19.82
CA ASN A 177 4.14 10.99 -19.67
C ASN A 177 4.21 10.43 -18.23
N ILE A 178 3.13 10.55 -17.44
CA ILE A 178 3.04 10.04 -16.06
C ILE A 178 3.46 8.57 -15.98
N GLY A 179 2.96 7.72 -16.90
CA GLY A 179 3.32 6.31 -16.94
C GLY A 179 4.83 6.14 -17.10
N ARG A 180 5.41 6.66 -18.19
CA ARG A 180 6.85 6.64 -18.43
C ARG A 180 7.68 7.16 -17.25
N ASN A 181 7.35 8.33 -16.71
CA ASN A 181 8.11 8.93 -15.61
C ASN A 181 8.05 8.06 -14.35
N THR A 182 6.88 7.49 -14.06
CA THR A 182 6.71 6.56 -12.95
C THR A 182 7.50 5.27 -13.17
N ALA A 183 7.47 4.70 -14.37
CA ALA A 183 8.23 3.49 -14.69
C ALA A 183 9.74 3.72 -14.55
N ILE A 184 10.26 4.86 -15.03
CA ILE A 184 11.66 5.26 -14.85
C ILE A 184 11.98 5.40 -13.35
N ALA A 185 11.18 6.15 -12.60
CA ALA A 185 11.42 6.39 -11.17
C ALA A 185 11.40 5.08 -10.35
N LEU A 186 10.43 4.19 -10.59
CA LEU A 186 10.37 2.90 -9.90
C LEU A 186 11.55 1.98 -10.25
N SER A 187 12.08 2.11 -11.47
CA SER A 187 13.10 1.22 -11.99
C SER A 187 14.53 1.74 -11.79
N GLU A 188 14.70 3.02 -11.41
CA GLU A 188 15.99 3.67 -11.13
C GLU A 188 16.95 2.83 -10.26
N PRO A 189 16.52 2.18 -9.16
CA PRO A 189 17.43 1.38 -8.34
C PRO A 189 18.02 0.15 -9.04
N TYR A 190 17.48 -0.24 -10.19
CA TYR A 190 17.90 -1.42 -10.97
C TYR A 190 18.67 -1.07 -12.23
N PHE A 191 18.96 0.21 -12.45
CA PHE A 191 19.76 0.70 -13.56
C PHE A 191 21.17 0.10 -13.55
N GLY A 192 21.63 -0.42 -14.69
CA GLY A 192 22.98 -0.98 -14.84
C GLY A 192 23.13 -2.37 -14.27
N SER A 193 22.04 -2.96 -13.75
CA SER A 193 22.10 -4.26 -13.09
C SER A 193 22.03 -5.46 -14.04
N GLY A 194 21.95 -5.23 -15.35
CA GLY A 194 21.81 -6.28 -16.35
C GLY A 194 20.43 -6.97 -16.36
N ARG A 195 19.40 -6.31 -15.81
CA ARG A 195 18.02 -6.80 -15.81
C ARG A 195 17.25 -6.27 -17.01
N ASN A 196 16.15 -6.96 -17.34
CA ASN A 196 15.15 -6.53 -18.31
C ASN A 196 13.94 -5.94 -17.60
N LEU A 197 13.29 -4.98 -18.24
CA LEU A 197 12.08 -4.35 -17.75
C LEU A 197 10.93 -4.58 -18.74
N THR A 198 9.84 -5.17 -18.28
CA THR A 198 8.61 -5.31 -19.03
C THR A 198 7.62 -4.28 -18.52
N VAL A 199 6.95 -3.56 -19.42
CA VAL A 199 5.94 -2.57 -19.04
C VAL A 199 4.75 -2.64 -19.97
N ASP A 200 3.59 -2.11 -19.55
CA ASP A 200 2.43 -1.97 -20.42
C ASP A 200 2.54 -0.75 -21.36
N ASN A 201 1.55 -0.59 -22.25
CA ASN A 201 1.46 0.56 -23.16
C ASN A 201 1.22 1.90 -22.44
N PHE A 202 0.57 1.91 -21.28
CA PHE A 202 0.37 3.12 -20.48
C PHE A 202 1.70 3.68 -19.96
N PHE A 203 2.68 2.81 -19.70
CA PHE A 203 4.04 3.18 -19.30
C PHE A 203 4.98 3.42 -20.49
N THR A 204 4.59 3.07 -21.72
CA THR A 204 5.47 3.13 -22.91
C THR A 204 5.18 4.34 -23.81
N ASP A 205 6.23 4.98 -24.32
CA ASP A 205 6.17 5.85 -25.50
C ASP A 205 7.18 5.37 -26.56
N MET A 206 7.12 5.92 -27.78
CA MET A 206 8.07 5.59 -28.86
C MET A 206 9.55 5.84 -28.49
N ALA A 207 9.81 6.66 -27.47
CA ALA A 207 11.14 6.96 -26.99
C ALA A 207 11.61 6.02 -25.86
N LEU A 208 10.75 5.14 -25.32
CA LEU A 208 11.12 4.06 -24.38
C LEU A 208 11.44 2.74 -25.11
N SER A 209 10.93 2.57 -26.33
CA SER A 209 11.20 1.38 -27.17
C SER A 209 12.53 1.44 -27.91
N THR A 210 13.10 2.65 -28.05
CA THR A 210 14.50 2.82 -28.45
C THR A 210 15.37 2.67 -27.20
N PRO A 211 16.47 1.90 -27.24
CA PRO A 211 17.44 1.90 -26.16
C PRO A 211 17.93 3.34 -26.00
N LEU A 212 17.39 4.04 -25.01
CA LEU A 212 17.88 5.36 -24.64
C LEU A 212 19.34 5.14 -24.23
N PRO A 213 20.31 5.84 -24.85
CA PRO A 213 21.73 5.72 -24.52
C PRO A 213 22.03 5.88 -23.02
N ASP A 214 21.08 6.46 -22.28
CA ASP A 214 21.19 6.84 -20.87
C ASP A 214 20.29 6.03 -19.90
N LEU A 215 19.52 5.02 -20.37
CA LEU A 215 18.76 4.12 -19.49
C LEU A 215 19.35 2.69 -19.51
N PRO A 216 20.07 2.26 -18.47
CA PRO A 216 20.87 1.04 -18.49
C PRO A 216 20.05 -0.22 -18.15
N PHE A 217 18.96 -0.47 -18.88
CA PHE A 217 18.31 -1.77 -18.95
C PHE A 217 18.68 -2.50 -20.24
N ILE A 218 18.81 -3.82 -20.16
CA ILE A 218 19.18 -4.64 -21.33
C ILE A 218 18.06 -4.61 -22.38
N GLN A 219 16.79 -4.59 -21.96
CA GLN A 219 15.65 -4.51 -22.85
C GLN A 219 14.41 -3.96 -22.14
N ILE A 220 13.70 -3.02 -22.79
CA ILE A 220 12.34 -2.59 -22.42
C ILE A 220 11.38 -3.23 -23.41
N LYS A 221 10.44 -4.04 -22.93
CA LYS A 221 9.38 -4.64 -23.78
C LYS A 221 8.02 -4.08 -23.40
N SER A 222 7.31 -3.56 -24.40
CA SER A 222 5.88 -3.30 -24.29
C SER A 222 5.09 -4.57 -24.55
N VAL A 223 4.18 -4.94 -23.66
CA VAL A 223 3.23 -6.03 -23.92
C VAL A 223 1.91 -5.41 -24.39
N LEU A 224 1.53 -5.71 -25.64
CA LEU A 224 0.20 -5.39 -26.15
C LEU A 224 -0.77 -6.44 -25.57
N TYR A 225 -1.76 -6.00 -24.78
CA TYR A 225 -2.95 -6.79 -24.47
C TYR A 225 -4.08 -6.44 -25.43
#